data_AF-A0A2N0QPJ0-F1
#
_entry.id   AF-A0A2N0QPJ0-F1
#
_cell.length_a   1.000
_cell.length_b   1.000
_cell.length_c   1.000
_cell.angle_alpha   90.00
_cell.angle_beta   90.00
_cell.angle_gamma   90.00
#
_symmetry.space_group_name_H-M   'P 1'
#
loop_
_entity.id
_entity.type
_entity.pdbx_description
1 polymer ?
#
loop_
_entity_poly.entity_id
_entity_poly.type
_entity_poly.pdbx_seq_one_letter_code
_entity_poly.pdbx_strand_id
1 'polypeptide(L)'
;MSLSLETSVSLEYSGPRETYGKCSLCKRQRIATMWCEKCDIMNLKECFLNWTSGNSIIDEFIRFTQLNAKESMDYLEWIDFNQFDLIKNINEKGAFSSIYSAVWME
;
A
#
# COMPACT_ATOMS: atom_id res chain seq x y z
N MET A 1 17.88 -8.31 -33.80
CA MET A 1 18.66 -8.14 -32.56
C MET A 1 17.69 -7.83 -31.45
N SER A 2 17.42 -8.82 -30.61
CA SER A 2 16.49 -8.74 -29.48
C SER A 2 17.03 -7.75 -28.45
N LEU A 3 16.24 -6.76 -28.06
CA LEU A 3 16.51 -5.90 -26.90
C LEU A 3 15.72 -6.46 -25.72
N SER A 4 16.40 -7.24 -24.88
CA SER A 4 15.94 -7.58 -23.53
C SER A 4 16.49 -6.55 -22.56
N LEU A 5 15.62 -5.74 -21.96
CA LEU A 5 15.93 -4.90 -20.80
C LEU A 5 15.01 -5.32 -19.67
N GLU A 6 15.37 -6.42 -19.00
CA GLU A 6 14.99 -6.65 -17.63
C GLU A 6 16.26 -6.55 -16.79
N THR A 7 16.43 -5.40 -16.15
CA THR A 7 17.39 -5.26 -15.06
C THR A 7 16.65 -4.63 -13.90
N SER A 8 15.93 -5.46 -13.14
CA SER A 8 15.56 -5.13 -11.78
C SER A 8 16.86 -4.94 -10.98
N VAL A 9 17.12 -3.71 -10.56
CA VAL A 9 18.24 -3.41 -9.67
C VAL A 9 17.92 -4.00 -8.30
N SER A 10 18.50 -5.16 -8.00
CA SER A 10 18.52 -5.72 -6.64
C SER A 10 19.55 -4.96 -5.82
N LEU A 11 19.11 -4.08 -4.92
CA LEU A 11 19.98 -3.53 -3.88
C LEU A 11 20.30 -4.64 -2.87
N GLU A 12 21.42 -5.33 -3.05
CA GLU A 12 21.92 -6.31 -2.07
C GLU A 12 22.63 -5.59 -0.92
N TYR A 13 21.88 -5.17 0.09
CA TYR A 13 22.44 -4.74 1.37
C TYR A 13 22.75 -5.97 2.24
N SER A 14 24.03 -6.28 2.41
CA SER A 14 24.54 -7.39 3.23
C SER A 14 24.69 -7.01 4.71
N GLY A 15 23.61 -6.51 5.31
CA GLY A 15 23.46 -6.48 6.77
C GLY A 15 23.20 -7.90 7.32
N PRO A 16 23.42 -8.17 8.63
CA PRO A 16 22.98 -9.43 9.23
C PRO A 16 21.50 -9.62 8.92
N ARG A 17 21.12 -10.80 8.40
CA ARG A 17 19.71 -11.12 8.08
C ARG A 17 18.92 -11.08 9.38
N GLU A 18 18.37 -9.93 9.73
CA GLU A 18 17.37 -9.82 10.78
C GLU A 18 16.22 -10.72 10.36
N THR A 19 16.09 -11.86 11.03
CA THR A 19 15.01 -12.77 10.72
C THR A 19 13.74 -12.12 11.25
N TYR A 20 12.89 -11.60 10.36
CA TYR A 20 11.58 -11.00 10.70
C TYR A 20 10.55 -11.99 11.30
N GLY A 21 11.00 -13.17 11.70
CA GLY A 21 10.19 -14.27 12.19
C GLY A 21 9.38 -14.97 11.09
N LYS A 22 8.66 -16.01 11.49
CA LYS A 22 7.73 -16.73 10.62
C LYS A 22 6.34 -16.12 10.74
N CYS A 23 5.61 -16.08 9.63
CA CYS A 23 4.20 -15.72 9.62
C CYS A 23 3.39 -16.68 10.51
N SER A 24 2.54 -16.15 11.39
CA SER A 24 1.69 -16.94 12.27
C SER A 24 0.68 -17.80 11.50
N LEU A 25 0.19 -17.31 10.34
CA LEU A 25 -0.82 -17.97 9.50
C LEU A 25 -0.21 -19.07 8.62
N CYS A 26 0.73 -18.73 7.73
CA CYS A 26 1.25 -19.68 6.74
C CYS A 26 2.61 -20.31 7.07
N LYS A 27 3.22 -19.93 8.22
CA LYS A 27 4.53 -20.43 8.71
C LYS A 27 5.75 -20.15 7.81
N ARG A 28 5.59 -19.41 6.71
CA ARG A 28 6.71 -18.94 5.86
C ARG A 28 7.49 -17.82 6.54
N GLN A 29 8.75 -17.66 6.14
CA GLN A 29 9.59 -16.55 6.58
C GLN A 29 8.99 -15.22 6.11
N ARG A 30 8.91 -14.24 7.00
CA ARG A 30 8.53 -12.86 6.64
C ARG A 30 9.69 -12.15 5.96
N ILE A 31 9.36 -11.23 5.05
CA ILE A 31 10.33 -10.41 4.32
C ILE A 31 10.53 -9.03 4.95
N ALA A 32 9.62 -8.62 5.84
CA ALA A 32 9.71 -7.41 6.65
C ALA A 32 8.99 -7.59 7.98
N THR A 33 9.20 -6.66 8.92
CA THR A 33 8.54 -6.66 10.22
C THR A 33 7.02 -6.65 10.05
N MET A 34 6.34 -7.60 10.71
CA MET A 34 4.88 -7.78 10.63
C MET A 34 4.29 -8.06 9.24
N TRP A 35 5.09 -8.15 8.16
CA TRP A 35 4.61 -8.38 6.80
C TRP A 35 4.95 -9.78 6.27
N CYS A 36 3.91 -10.50 5.85
CA CYS A 36 3.98 -11.72 5.08
C CYS A 36 3.33 -11.49 3.71
N GLU A 37 4.16 -11.17 2.71
CA GLU A 37 3.78 -10.90 1.32
C GLU A 37 2.60 -11.75 0.83
N LYS A 38 2.66 -13.08 0.97
CA LYS A 38 1.55 -13.95 0.53
C LYS A 38 0.24 -13.76 1.31
N CYS A 39 0.30 -13.67 2.65
CA CYS A 39 -0.92 -13.61 3.46
C CYS A 39 -1.54 -12.21 3.40
N ASP A 40 -0.72 -11.18 3.51
CA ASP A 40 -1.21 -9.80 3.58
C ASP A 40 -1.73 -9.34 2.21
N ILE A 41 -1.06 -9.68 1.10
CA ILE A 41 -1.60 -9.43 -0.25
C ILE A 41 -2.91 -10.20 -0.47
N MET A 42 -3.03 -11.41 0.06
CA MET A 42 -4.28 -12.18 -0.04
C MET A 42 -5.41 -11.51 0.73
N ASN A 43 -5.15 -11.04 1.95
CA ASN A 43 -6.13 -10.29 2.74
C ASN A 43 -6.53 -8.99 2.02
N LEU A 44 -5.57 -8.24 1.46
CA LEU A 44 -5.86 -7.03 0.68
C LEU A 44 -6.76 -7.33 -0.52
N LYS A 45 -6.51 -8.42 -1.25
CA LYS A 45 -7.36 -8.85 -2.37
C LYS A 45 -8.80 -9.14 -1.96
N GLU A 46 -9.03 -9.71 -0.78
CA GLU A 46 -10.39 -9.95 -0.27
C GLU A 46 -11.15 -8.63 -0.03
N CYS A 47 -10.43 -7.55 0.30
CA CYS A 47 -11.01 -6.22 0.47
C CYS A 47 -11.32 -5.49 -0.84
N PHE A 48 -10.83 -5.94 -2.01
CA PHE A 48 -11.01 -5.21 -3.29
C PHE A 48 -12.47 -5.08 -3.73
N LEU A 49 -13.36 -5.91 -3.21
CA LEU A 49 -14.79 -5.83 -3.47
C LEU A 49 -15.55 -4.96 -2.47
N ASN A 50 -14.89 -4.58 -1.37
CA ASN A 50 -15.52 -3.87 -0.25
C ASN A 50 -15.40 -2.35 -0.37
N TRP A 51 -14.59 -1.85 -1.30
CA TRP A 51 -14.40 -0.41 -1.51
C TRP A 51 -14.22 -0.08 -3.00
N THR A 52 -14.57 1.14 -3.36
CA THR A 52 -14.25 1.79 -4.62
C THR A 52 -14.20 3.29 -4.38
N SER A 53 -13.30 3.99 -5.07
CA SER A 53 -13.28 5.46 -5.09
C SER A 53 -14.34 6.05 -6.01
N GLY A 54 -15.05 5.21 -6.79
CA GLY A 54 -15.86 5.65 -7.93
C GLY A 54 -15.03 6.05 -9.15
N ASN A 55 -13.70 6.00 -9.08
CA ASN A 55 -12.79 6.24 -10.20
C ASN A 55 -11.93 5.01 -10.47
N SER A 56 -12.19 4.33 -11.59
CA SER A 56 -11.51 3.08 -11.93
C SER A 56 -9.99 3.20 -12.09
N ILE A 57 -9.49 4.35 -12.52
CA ILE A 57 -8.05 4.60 -12.68
C ILE A 57 -7.37 4.68 -11.31
N ILE A 58 -7.99 5.38 -10.36
CA ILE A 58 -7.51 5.46 -8.97
C ILE A 58 -7.59 4.08 -8.31
N ASP A 59 -8.71 3.36 -8.47
CA ASP A 59 -8.88 2.02 -7.91
C ASP A 59 -7.87 1.02 -8.45
N GLU A 60 -7.57 1.06 -9.75
CA GLU A 60 -6.53 0.23 -10.35
C GLU A 60 -5.14 0.58 -9.80
N PHE A 61 -4.82 1.86 -9.69
CA PHE A 61 -3.54 2.32 -9.14
C PHE A 61 -3.34 1.89 -7.68
N ILE A 62 -4.35 2.09 -6.82
CA ILE A 62 -4.28 1.67 -5.40
C ILE A 62 -4.10 0.16 -5.31
N ARG A 63 -4.90 -0.64 -6.03
CA ARG A 63 -4.76 -2.11 -6.06
C ARG A 63 -3.39 -2.53 -6.58
N PHE A 64 -2.86 -1.85 -7.59
CA PHE A 64 -1.50 -2.11 -8.07
C PHE A 64 -0.46 -1.89 -6.97
N THR A 65 -0.53 -0.82 -6.18
CA THR A 65 0.41 -0.63 -5.05
C THR A 65 0.27 -1.73 -4.00
N GLN A 66 -0.96 -2.09 -3.64
CA GLN A 66 -1.26 -3.16 -2.66
C GLN A 66 -0.76 -4.53 -3.10
N LEU A 67 -0.85 -4.86 -4.39
CA LEU A 67 -0.37 -6.13 -4.95
C LEU A 67 1.16 -6.23 -5.04
N ASN A 68 1.87 -5.10 -5.01
CA ASN A 68 3.32 -5.04 -5.18
C ASN A 68 4.09 -4.66 -3.90
N ALA A 69 3.38 -4.44 -2.79
CA ALA A 69 3.96 -4.04 -1.51
C ALA A 69 4.96 -5.06 -0.95
N LYS A 70 6.09 -4.56 -0.43
CA LYS A 70 7.13 -5.38 0.21
C LYS A 70 7.13 -5.26 1.74
N GLU A 71 6.44 -4.27 2.27
CA GLU A 71 6.17 -4.09 3.69
C GLU A 71 4.80 -3.46 3.95
N SER A 72 4.41 -3.37 5.22
CA SER A 72 3.08 -2.89 5.64
C SER A 72 2.84 -1.39 5.36
N MET A 73 3.86 -0.65 4.96
CA MET A 73 3.78 0.80 4.66
C MET A 73 4.01 1.12 3.18
N ASP A 74 4.17 0.10 2.33
CA ASP A 74 4.54 0.25 0.92
C ASP A 74 3.36 0.44 -0.04
N TYR A 75 2.13 0.50 0.46
CA TYR A 75 0.93 0.61 -0.37
C TYR A 75 0.01 1.73 0.08
N LEU A 76 -0.82 2.17 -0.87
CA LEU A 76 -1.87 3.13 -0.61
C LEU A 76 -3.12 2.42 -0.07
N GLU A 77 -3.77 3.04 0.91
CA GLU A 77 -5.08 2.64 1.41
C GLU A 77 -6.15 3.58 0.88
N TRP A 78 -7.30 3.00 0.52
CA TRP A 78 -8.48 3.79 0.23
C TRP A 78 -9.30 3.97 1.50
N ILE A 79 -9.59 5.22 1.85
CA ILE A 79 -10.42 5.61 2.99
C ILE A 79 -11.66 6.30 2.41
N ASP A 80 -12.85 5.84 2.80
CA ASP A 80 -14.09 6.46 2.33
C ASP A 80 -14.22 7.87 2.90
N PHE A 81 -14.67 8.82 2.07
CA PHE A 81 -14.80 10.21 2.49
C PHE A 81 -15.73 10.38 3.70
N ASN A 82 -16.71 9.49 3.87
CA ASN A 82 -17.64 9.50 5.01
C ASN A 82 -16.99 9.08 6.34
N GLN A 83 -15.75 8.59 6.33
CA GLN A 83 -14.98 8.32 7.56
C GLN A 83 -14.26 9.56 8.09
N PHE A 84 -14.40 10.71 7.42
CA PHE A 84 -13.80 11.96 7.87
C PHE A 84 -14.84 12.88 8.52
N ASP A 85 -14.52 13.39 9.71
CA ASP A 85 -15.28 14.41 10.42
C ASP A 85 -14.46 15.70 10.58
N LEU A 86 -15.13 16.79 10.96
CA LEU A 86 -14.54 18.11 11.22
C LEU A 86 -13.69 18.62 10.04
N ILE A 87 -14.16 18.36 8.81
CA ILE A 87 -13.47 18.72 7.57
C ILE A 87 -13.37 20.25 7.47
N LYS A 88 -12.14 20.76 7.40
CA LYS A 88 -11.84 22.20 7.31
C LYS A 88 -10.90 22.46 6.14
N ASN A 89 -11.26 23.43 5.30
CA ASN A 89 -10.33 23.95 4.31
C ASN A 89 -9.25 24.77 5.04
N ILE A 90 -7.97 24.45 4.81
CA ILE A 90 -6.87 25.15 5.49
C ILE A 90 -6.38 26.39 4.72
N ASN A 91 -7.10 26.79 3.66
CA ASN A 91 -6.80 27.90 2.76
C ASN A 91 -5.41 27.84 2.10
N GLU A 92 -4.76 26.69 2.16
CA GLU A 92 -3.56 26.38 1.41
C GLU A 92 -3.94 25.81 0.04
N LYS A 93 -3.32 26.35 -1.01
CA LYS A 93 -3.47 25.86 -2.37
C LYS A 93 -2.24 25.05 -2.73
N GLY A 94 -2.46 23.79 -3.07
CA GLY A 94 -1.47 23.03 -3.84
C GLY A 94 -1.38 23.57 -5.26
N ALA A 95 -0.35 23.17 -6.00
CA ALA A 95 -0.17 23.58 -7.39
C ALA A 95 -1.40 23.24 -8.27
N PHE A 96 -2.08 22.13 -7.96
CA PHE A 96 -3.23 21.63 -8.71
C PHE A 96 -4.36 21.13 -7.79
N SER A 97 -4.36 21.51 -6.50
CA SER A 97 -5.27 20.95 -5.51
C SER A 97 -5.66 21.96 -4.43
N SER A 98 -6.77 21.69 -3.76
CA SER A 98 -7.15 22.34 -2.51
C SER A 98 -6.79 21.42 -1.35
N ILE A 99 -6.34 21.98 -0.23
CA ILE A 99 -5.92 21.20 0.94
C ILE A 99 -6.96 21.35 2.05
N TYR A 100 -7.31 20.22 2.66
CA TYR A 100 -8.25 20.12 3.78
C TYR A 100 -7.60 19.37 4.93
N SER A 101 -7.97 19.72 6.17
CA SER A 101 -7.72 18.92 7.36
C SER A 101 -9.02 18.26 7.82
N ALA A 102 -8.91 17.08 8.41
CA ALA A 102 -10.05 16.33 8.93
C ALA A 102 -9.61 15.44 10.10
N VAL A 103 -10.57 14.98 10.90
CA VAL A 103 -10.40 13.89 11.86
C VAL A 103 -10.85 12.60 11.19
N TRP A 104 -9.99 11.59 11.18
CA TRP A 104 -10.35 10.26 10.69
C TRP A 104 -11.04 9.48 11.82
N MET A 105 -12.28 9.08 11.56
CA MET A 105 -13.11 8.28 12.45
C MET A 105 -12.90 6.80 12.10
N GLU A 106 -12.38 6.02 13.06
CA GLU A 106 -12.27 4.55 12.95
C GLU A 106 -13.64 3.85 13.02
#